data_AF-A0A1G1YC32-F1
#
_entry.id   AF-A0A1G1YC32-F1
#
_cell.length_a   1.000
_cell.length_b   1.000
_cell.length_c   1.000
_cell.angle_alpha   90.00
_cell.angle_beta   90.00
_cell.angle_gamma   90.00
#
_symmetry.space_group_name_H-M   'P 1'
#
loop_
_entity.id
_entity.type
_entity.pdbx_description
1 polymer ?
#
loop_
_entity_poly.entity_id
_entity_poly.type
_entity_poly.pdbx_seq_one_letter_code
_entity_poly.pdbx_strand_id
1 'polypeptide(L)'
;MKKIIIMPVLFLALLFGGCAGGKPAASVSESSASPANKSRPSRPAFIPISESQDGVEATIENIAKENGKTVVELALSNHVYDLSAMDVKNGSSFSGIKPSEYNIISSAAGGHHVQAEMIFEKEIFGSLTIGLNDSLVFNFNIP
;
A
#
# COMPACT_ATOMS: atom_id res chain seq x y z
N MET A 1 4.24 -3.61 -50.89
CA MET A 1 2.84 -4.09 -50.82
C MET A 1 2.77 -5.27 -49.86
N LYS A 2 1.64 -5.40 -49.14
CA LYS A 2 1.19 -6.49 -48.27
C LYS A 2 1.84 -6.63 -46.88
N LYS A 3 1.16 -5.99 -45.92
CA LYS A 3 1.06 -6.43 -44.52
C LYS A 3 0.26 -7.73 -44.47
N ILE A 4 0.67 -8.71 -43.68
CA ILE A 4 -0.19 -9.82 -43.27
C ILE A 4 -0.17 -9.89 -41.75
N ILE A 5 -1.34 -9.60 -41.21
CA ILE A 5 -1.80 -9.76 -39.83
C ILE A 5 -2.41 -11.16 -39.76
N ILE A 6 -2.13 -11.98 -38.74
CA ILE A 6 -3.04 -13.01 -38.22
C ILE A 6 -2.82 -13.13 -36.69
N MET A 7 -3.94 -13.07 -35.98
CA MET A 7 -4.16 -13.08 -34.53
C MET A 7 -4.15 -14.52 -33.93
N PRO A 8 -4.20 -14.67 -32.58
CA PRO A 8 -3.75 -15.86 -31.85
C PRO A 8 -4.83 -16.95 -31.70
N VAL A 9 -4.36 -18.20 -31.58
CA VAL A 9 -5.18 -19.38 -31.25
C VAL A 9 -5.24 -19.54 -29.72
N LEU A 10 -6.47 -19.47 -29.22
CA LEU A 10 -6.88 -19.76 -27.85
C LEU A 10 -6.83 -21.28 -27.61
N PHE A 11 -6.08 -21.76 -26.62
CA PHE A 11 -6.20 -23.14 -26.10
C PHE A 11 -6.59 -23.11 -24.63
N LEU A 12 -7.85 -23.47 -24.40
CA LEU A 12 -8.47 -23.72 -23.11
C LEU A 12 -8.19 -25.18 -22.72
N ALA A 13 -7.51 -25.42 -21.61
CA ALA A 13 -7.37 -26.76 -21.04
C ALA A 13 -7.81 -26.73 -19.56
N LEU A 14 -9.05 -27.17 -19.35
CA LEU A 14 -9.60 -27.58 -18.06
C LEU A 14 -8.99 -28.94 -17.69
N LEU A 15 -8.30 -29.01 -16.55
CA LEU A 15 -8.00 -30.28 -15.89
C LEU A 15 -8.63 -30.29 -14.50
N PHE A 16 -9.72 -31.04 -14.41
CA PHE A 16 -10.33 -31.47 -13.16
C PHE A 16 -9.41 -32.50 -12.48
N GLY A 17 -8.75 -32.10 -11.40
CA GLY A 17 -8.07 -33.00 -10.47
C GLY A 17 -8.92 -33.20 -9.23
N GLY A 18 -9.46 -34.41 -9.04
CA GLY A 18 -10.18 -34.80 -7.84
C GLY A 18 -9.27 -35.10 -6.65
N CYS A 19 -9.86 -35.26 -5.47
CA CYS A 19 -9.30 -36.05 -4.37
C CYS A 19 -10.41 -36.63 -3.51
N ALA A 20 -10.20 -37.89 -3.13
CA ALA A 20 -11.08 -38.77 -2.39
C ALA A 20 -10.94 -38.60 -0.86
N GLY A 21 -11.91 -39.14 -0.12
CA GLY A 21 -11.59 -39.95 1.07
C GLY A 21 -11.91 -39.35 2.44
N GLY A 22 -12.60 -40.18 3.24
CA GLY A 22 -12.33 -40.30 4.69
C GLY A 22 -13.31 -39.60 5.64
N LYS A 23 -14.25 -40.37 6.20
CA LYS A 23 -14.77 -40.10 7.56
C LYS A 23 -13.65 -40.35 8.58
N PRO A 24 -13.65 -39.59 9.68
CA PRO A 24 -13.77 -40.28 10.96
C PRO A 24 -14.76 -39.61 11.93
N ALA A 25 -15.27 -40.44 12.83
CA ALA A 25 -16.05 -40.06 14.00
C ALA A 25 -15.13 -39.85 15.21
N ALA A 26 -15.67 -39.15 16.22
CA ALA A 26 -15.25 -39.04 17.62
C ALA A 26 -14.00 -38.20 17.95
N SER A 27 -14.16 -37.19 18.82
CA SER A 27 -13.93 -37.34 20.26
C SER A 27 -14.05 -35.99 20.97
N VAL A 28 -14.79 -35.98 22.09
CA VAL A 28 -14.75 -34.93 23.11
C VAL A 28 -13.36 -34.97 23.76
N SER A 29 -12.69 -33.84 23.94
CA SER A 29 -11.51 -33.75 24.79
C SER A 29 -11.44 -32.42 25.52
N GLU A 30 -11.14 -32.53 26.80
CA GLU A 30 -11.13 -31.53 27.85
C GLU A 30 -10.10 -30.42 27.66
N SER A 31 -10.43 -29.28 28.26
CA SER A 31 -9.56 -28.47 29.13
C SER A 31 -8.07 -28.45 28.78
N SER A 32 -7.64 -27.38 28.13
CA SER A 32 -6.27 -26.90 28.27
C SER A 32 -6.34 -25.42 28.63
N ALA A 33 -6.09 -25.16 29.91
CA ALA A 33 -5.76 -23.85 30.41
C ALA A 33 -4.54 -23.33 29.63
N SER A 34 -4.77 -22.36 28.75
CA SER A 34 -3.66 -21.63 28.13
C SER A 34 -2.98 -20.77 29.18
N PRO A 35 -1.65 -20.87 29.34
CA PRO A 35 -0.90 -19.99 30.21
C PRO A 35 -1.06 -18.56 29.71
N ALA A 36 -1.31 -17.64 30.66
CA ALA A 36 -1.45 -16.22 30.41
C ALA A 36 -0.35 -15.72 29.46
N ASN A 37 -0.76 -15.45 28.22
CA ASN A 37 0.04 -14.80 27.22
C ASN A 37 0.40 -13.44 27.80
N LYS A 38 1.66 -13.26 28.24
CA LYS A 38 2.19 -11.95 28.59
C LYS A 38 2.05 -11.08 27.35
N SER A 39 0.97 -10.32 27.31
CA SER A 39 0.66 -9.36 26.27
C SER A 39 1.85 -8.44 26.14
N ARG A 40 2.60 -8.64 25.05
CA ARG A 40 3.60 -7.69 24.58
C ARG A 40 2.91 -6.33 24.54
N PRO A 41 3.53 -5.24 25.03
CA PRO A 41 2.91 -3.92 24.97
C PRO A 41 2.52 -3.66 23.51
N SER A 42 1.22 -3.52 23.25
CA SER A 42 0.73 -3.13 21.93
C SER A 42 1.26 -1.73 21.68
N ARG A 43 2.21 -1.59 20.75
CA ARG A 43 2.52 -0.26 20.21
C ARG A 43 1.20 0.34 19.72
N PRO A 44 0.91 1.62 20.01
CA PRO A 44 -0.29 2.25 19.48
C PRO A 44 -0.25 2.13 17.95
N ALA A 45 -1.33 1.61 17.37
CA ALA A 45 -1.49 1.58 15.93
C ALA A 45 -1.50 3.03 15.42
N PHE A 46 -0.83 3.28 14.30
CA PHE A 46 -0.88 4.58 13.63
C PHE A 46 -2.34 4.89 13.28
N ILE A 47 -2.77 6.14 13.52
CA ILE A 47 -4.10 6.61 13.13
C ILE A 47 -3.94 7.30 11.78
N PRO A 48 -4.63 6.85 10.72
CA PRO A 48 -4.56 7.50 9.42
C PRO A 48 -4.89 8.99 9.49
N ILE A 49 -4.15 9.78 8.72
CA ILE A 49 -4.33 11.23 8.63
C ILE A 49 -4.49 11.63 7.17
N SER A 50 -5.47 12.48 6.88
CA SER A 50 -5.85 12.86 5.52
C SER A 50 -5.86 14.36 5.33
N GLU A 51 -5.47 14.80 4.15
CA GLU A 51 -5.63 16.16 3.67
C GLU A 51 -6.28 16.15 2.29
N SER A 52 -7.02 17.22 1.97
CA SER A 52 -7.63 17.36 0.66
C SER A 52 -7.39 18.75 0.07
N GLN A 53 -7.08 18.78 -1.22
CA GLN A 53 -6.81 19.98 -1.99
C GLN A 53 -7.26 19.76 -3.44
N ASP A 54 -7.98 20.74 -4.00
CA ASP A 54 -8.36 20.78 -5.42
C ASP A 54 -8.96 19.46 -5.96
N GLY A 55 -9.79 18.80 -5.14
CA GLY A 55 -10.47 17.55 -5.50
C GLY A 55 -9.62 16.29 -5.40
N VAL A 56 -8.41 16.39 -4.86
CA VAL A 56 -7.53 15.27 -4.51
C VAL A 56 -7.51 15.10 -2.99
N GLU A 57 -7.56 13.87 -2.53
CA GLU A 57 -7.37 13.47 -1.14
C GLU A 57 -6.07 12.67 -1.04
N ALA A 58 -5.21 13.05 -0.10
CA ALA A 58 -4.00 12.33 0.27
C ALA A 58 -4.12 11.84 1.71
N THR A 59 -3.97 10.54 1.92
CA THR A 59 -4.05 9.90 3.22
C THR A 59 -2.76 9.17 3.52
N ILE A 60 -2.16 9.48 4.67
CA ILE A 60 -1.12 8.64 5.25
C ILE A 60 -1.82 7.54 6.03
N GLU A 61 -1.77 6.31 5.52
CA GLU A 61 -2.44 5.16 6.11
C GLU A 61 -1.64 4.59 7.28
N ASN A 62 -0.31 4.59 7.14
CA ASN A 62 0.59 4.03 8.14
C ASN A 62 2.00 4.63 8.01
N ILE A 63 2.75 4.61 9.11
CA ILE A 63 4.17 4.92 9.13
C ILE A 63 4.89 3.88 9.98
N ALA A 64 5.71 3.07 9.32
CA ALA A 64 6.58 2.09 9.97
C ALA A 64 8.02 2.63 10.06
N LYS A 65 8.66 2.40 11.21
CA LYS A 65 10.06 2.72 11.46
C LYS A 65 10.78 1.44 11.86
N GLU A 66 11.49 0.85 10.92
CA GLU A 66 12.11 -0.47 11.10
C GLU A 66 13.44 -0.54 10.34
N ASN A 67 14.43 -1.22 10.94
CA ASN A 67 15.74 -1.45 10.35
C ASN A 67 16.45 -0.16 9.89
N GLY A 68 16.26 0.95 10.63
CA GLY A 68 16.87 2.23 10.28
C GLY A 68 16.20 2.97 9.12
N LYS A 69 15.03 2.52 8.67
CA LYS A 69 14.26 3.13 7.59
C LYS A 69 12.90 3.62 8.08
N THR A 70 12.35 4.61 7.37
CA THR A 70 10.93 4.99 7.49
C THR A 70 10.21 4.56 6.24
N VAL A 71 9.11 3.83 6.39
CA VAL A 71 8.20 3.45 5.31
C VAL A 71 6.87 4.14 5.57
N VAL A 72 6.43 4.92 4.60
CA VAL A 72 5.15 5.64 4.63
C VAL A 72 4.21 4.96 3.64
N GLU A 73 3.07 4.49 4.13
CA GLU A 73 1.98 4.00 3.29
C GLU A 73 1.07 5.19 2.94
N LEU A 74 0.99 5.50 1.65
CA LEU A 74 0.28 6.64 1.10
C LEU A 74 -0.88 6.14 0.22
N ALA A 75 -2.10 6.62 0.50
CA ALA A 75 -3.23 6.51 -0.39
C ALA A 75 -3.56 7.87 -1.00
N LEU A 76 -3.77 7.89 -2.31
CA LEU A 76 -4.20 9.07 -3.07
C LEU A 76 -5.51 8.74 -3.79
N SER A 77 -6.46 9.66 -3.79
CA SER A 77 -7.80 9.46 -4.34
C SER A 77 -8.32 10.75 -4.96
N ASN A 78 -8.91 10.67 -6.16
CA ASN A 78 -9.49 11.83 -6.83
C ASN A 78 -10.40 11.42 -8.02
N HIS A 79 -10.98 12.39 -8.74
CA HIS A 79 -11.81 12.15 -9.93
C HIS A 79 -11.32 12.86 -11.22
N VAL A 80 -10.21 13.59 -11.17
CA VAL A 80 -9.81 14.57 -12.20
C VAL A 80 -8.49 14.21 -12.89
N TYR A 81 -7.55 13.67 -12.13
CA TYR A 81 -6.17 13.41 -12.48
C TYR A 81 -5.86 11.91 -12.50
N ASP A 82 -4.95 11.54 -13.40
CA ASP A 82 -4.22 10.28 -13.33
C ASP A 82 -3.03 10.46 -12.37
N LEU A 83 -3.20 10.00 -11.13
CA LEU A 83 -2.21 10.12 -10.06
C LEU A 83 -1.01 9.18 -10.28
N SER A 84 -1.19 8.11 -11.05
CA SER A 84 -0.13 7.12 -11.30
C SER A 84 0.98 7.67 -12.20
N ALA A 85 0.66 8.70 -12.98
CA ALA A 85 1.60 9.39 -13.87
C ALA A 85 2.34 10.56 -13.19
N MET A 86 2.07 10.86 -11.92
CA MET A 86 2.65 12.01 -11.21
C MET A 86 4.01 11.67 -10.59
N ASP A 87 4.91 12.66 -10.57
CA ASP A 87 6.24 12.52 -9.98
C ASP A 87 6.23 12.78 -8.47
N VAL A 88 5.54 11.90 -7.74
CA VAL A 88 5.37 12.02 -6.29
C VAL A 88 6.71 11.92 -5.56
N LYS A 89 7.62 11.08 -6.05
CA LYS A 89 8.93 10.86 -5.43
C LYS A 89 9.75 12.15 -5.35
N ASN A 90 9.88 12.86 -6.49
CA ASN A 90 10.71 14.06 -6.53
C ASN A 90 9.98 15.27 -5.93
N GLY A 91 8.64 15.29 -5.94
CA GLY A 91 7.85 16.33 -5.28
C GLY A 91 7.82 16.25 -3.75
N SER A 92 8.05 15.07 -3.17
CA SER A 92 7.83 14.82 -1.73
C SER A 92 9.09 14.92 -0.88
N SER A 93 8.95 15.08 0.44
CA SER A 93 10.05 15.01 1.41
C SER A 93 9.55 14.77 2.83
N PHE A 94 10.38 14.17 3.69
CA PHE A 94 10.13 14.02 5.13
C PHE A 94 11.24 14.72 5.90
N SER A 95 10.90 15.82 6.60
CA SER A 95 11.82 16.71 7.30
C SER A 95 12.98 17.17 6.40
N GLY A 96 12.64 17.52 5.15
CA GLY A 96 13.58 17.96 4.12
C GLY A 96 14.37 16.84 3.42
N ILE A 97 14.20 15.57 3.82
CA ILE A 97 14.87 14.43 3.20
C ILE A 97 13.98 13.87 2.09
N LYS A 98 14.56 13.63 0.91
CA LYS A 98 13.86 13.00 -0.22
C LYS A 98 13.70 11.49 0.00
N PRO A 99 12.61 10.88 -0.46
CA PRO A 99 12.48 9.44 -0.44
C PRO A 99 13.50 8.76 -1.36
N SER A 100 14.07 7.64 -0.92
CA SER A 100 14.92 6.79 -1.75
C SER A 100 14.11 6.04 -2.80
N GLU A 101 12.88 5.65 -2.45
CA GLU A 101 11.98 4.88 -3.30
C GLU A 101 10.54 5.37 -3.19
N TYR A 102 9.79 5.17 -4.27
CA TYR A 102 8.34 5.35 -4.34
C TYR A 102 7.77 4.22 -5.20
N ASN A 103 7.03 3.33 -4.57
CA ASN A 103 6.54 2.10 -5.16
C ASN A 103 5.02 2.10 -5.15
N ILE A 104 4.39 2.16 -6.33
CA ILE A 104 2.93 2.01 -6.44
C ILE A 104 2.58 0.54 -6.22
N ILE A 105 1.82 0.26 -5.16
CA ILE A 105 1.35 -1.09 -4.80
C ILE A 105 0.10 -1.44 -5.63
N SER A 106 -0.83 -0.49 -5.72
CA SER A 106 -2.07 -0.66 -6.48
C SER A 106 -2.51 0.65 -7.11
N SER A 107 -3.15 0.55 -8.26
CA SER A 107 -3.75 1.70 -8.94
C SER A 107 -5.02 1.29 -9.68
N ALA A 108 -6.09 2.05 -9.47
CA ALA A 108 -7.33 1.87 -10.23
C ALA A 108 -7.11 2.22 -11.72
N ALA A 109 -7.91 1.63 -12.61
CA ALA A 109 -7.86 1.98 -14.03
C ALA A 109 -8.09 3.49 -14.22
N GLY A 110 -7.18 4.15 -14.96
CA GLY A 110 -7.17 5.61 -15.13
C GLY A 110 -6.44 6.39 -14.03
N GLY A 111 -5.87 5.71 -13.04
CA GLY A 111 -4.98 6.31 -12.03
C GLY A 111 -5.67 7.19 -11.00
N HIS A 112 -7.00 7.13 -10.89
CA HIS A 112 -7.79 7.98 -9.99
C HIS A 112 -7.66 7.60 -8.50
N HIS A 113 -7.26 6.37 -8.22
CA HIS A 113 -6.91 5.91 -6.89
C HIS A 113 -5.54 5.21 -6.96
N VAL A 114 -4.63 5.58 -6.08
CA VAL A 114 -3.27 5.03 -5.99
C VAL A 114 -2.96 4.70 -4.54
N GLN A 115 -2.47 3.50 -4.29
CA GLN A 115 -1.81 3.14 -3.03
C GLN A 115 -0.33 2.92 -3.31
N ALA A 116 0.52 3.52 -2.50
CA ALA A 116 1.95 3.48 -2.68
C ALA A 116 2.70 3.42 -1.35
N GLU A 117 3.92 2.92 -1.42
CA GLU A 117 4.91 3.00 -0.36
C GLU A 117 5.99 4.02 -0.73
N MET A 118 6.34 4.86 0.25
CA MET A 118 7.45 5.79 0.15
C MET A 118 8.50 5.44 1.21
N ILE A 119 9.73 5.20 0.77
CA ILE A 119 10.80 4.71 1.63
C ILE A 119 11.85 5.81 1.83
N PHE A 120 12.31 5.95 3.07
CA PHE A 120 13.40 6.82 3.47
C PHE A 120 14.48 6.00 4.18
N GLU A 121 15.75 6.19 3.79
CA GLU A 121 16.91 5.45 4.34
C GLU A 121 17.34 5.89 5.76
N LYS A 122 16.41 6.48 6.51
CA LYS A 122 16.58 6.91 7.90
C LYS A 122 15.24 6.80 8.63
N GLU A 123 15.28 6.60 9.94
CA GLU A 123 14.12 6.82 10.82
C GLU A 123 13.92 8.34 11.00
N ILE A 124 12.78 8.86 10.54
CA ILE A 124 12.50 10.30 10.46
C ILE A 124 11.18 10.61 11.17
N PHE A 125 11.11 11.79 11.78
CA PHE A 125 9.94 12.34 12.46
C PHE A 125 9.73 13.79 12.00
N GLY A 126 8.55 14.36 12.24
CA GLY A 126 8.23 15.74 11.92
C GLY A 126 7.41 15.90 10.64
N SER A 127 7.75 16.92 9.84
CA SER A 127 6.91 17.33 8.71
C SER A 127 7.11 16.42 7.50
N LEU A 128 6.02 15.85 6.99
CA LEU A 128 5.97 15.10 5.74
C LEU A 128 5.22 15.92 4.70
N THR A 129 5.91 16.28 3.63
CA THR A 129 5.33 16.95 2.46
C THR A 129 5.15 15.93 1.35
N ILE A 130 3.92 15.80 0.85
CA ILE A 130 3.57 15.01 -0.34
C ILE A 130 3.30 15.98 -1.48
N GLY A 131 4.21 16.04 -2.45
CA GLY A 131 4.07 16.90 -3.63
C GLY A 131 3.71 16.07 -4.85
N LEU A 132 2.56 16.34 -5.47
CA LEU A 132 2.14 15.67 -6.70
C LEU A 132 2.51 16.47 -7.95
N ASN A 133 2.49 17.79 -7.84
CA ASN A 133 2.98 18.78 -8.81
C ASN A 133 3.16 20.15 -8.09
N ASP A 134 3.43 21.22 -8.85
CA ASP A 134 3.66 22.56 -8.30
C ASP A 134 2.46 23.18 -7.56
N SER A 135 1.25 22.66 -7.80
CA SER A 135 0.00 23.18 -7.22
C SER A 135 -0.61 22.26 -6.16
N LEU A 136 -0.33 20.95 -6.20
CA LEU A 136 -0.89 19.96 -5.28
C LEU A 136 0.18 19.51 -4.28
N VAL A 137 0.15 20.11 -3.08
CA VAL A 137 1.15 19.89 -2.03
C VAL A 137 0.46 19.74 -0.67
N PHE A 138 0.58 18.54 -0.08
CA PHE A 138 -0.03 18.16 1.19
C PHE A 138 1.03 18.12 2.29
N ASN A 139 0.71 18.55 3.51
CA ASN A 139 1.68 18.73 4.59
C ASN A 139 1.21 18.12 5.91
N PHE A 140 1.71 16.93 6.20
CA PHE A 140 1.40 16.21 7.43
C PHE A 140 2.44 16.48 8.51
N ASN A 141 2.03 16.42 9.78
CA ASN A 141 2.97 16.41 10.91
C ASN A 141 2.92 15.05 11.60
N ILE A 142 4.03 14.31 11.50
CA ILE A 142 4.16 12.96 12.02
C ILE A 142 4.82 12.99 13.41
N PRO A 143 4.14 12.47 14.45
CA PRO A 143 4.67 12.43 15.82
C PRO A 143 5.82 11.41 16.00
#